data_AF-A0A6G3DK73-F1
#
_entry.id   AF-A0A6G3DK73-F1
#
_cell.length_a   1.000
_cell.length_b   1.000
_cell.length_c   1.000
_cell.angle_alpha   90.00
_cell.angle_beta   90.00
_cell.angle_gamma   90.00
#
_symmetry.space_group_name_H-M   'P 1'
#
loop_
_entity.id
_entity.type
_entity.pdbx_description
1 polymer ?
#
loop_
_entity_poly.entity_id
_entity_poly.type
_entity_poly.pdbx_seq_one_letter_code
_entity_poly.pdbx_strand_id
1 'polypeptide(L)'
;THLLTGERVTGPAWRTERHGYDSLPLYVRDGAVLPLGSDDRRPDGDWLDGPTLLVHPSADADYAADVTVPDLLGTPAATFRVRRDGDALRVTANGTDRPFTVMVAGGASAEGSGEVTVPLA
;
A
#
# COMPACT_ATOMS: atom_id res chain seq x y z
N THR A 1 6.77 7.92 -6.05
CA THR A 1 6.10 7.31 -7.22
C THR A 1 4.79 8.01 -7.48
N HIS A 2 4.49 8.39 -8.71
CA HIS A 2 3.21 9.00 -9.10
C HIS A 2 2.10 7.95 -8.98
N LEU A 3 1.07 8.22 -8.18
CA LEU A 3 0.04 7.22 -7.84
C LEU A 3 -0.73 6.75 -9.09
N LEU A 4 -1.08 7.69 -9.98
CA LEU A 4 -1.94 7.42 -11.12
C LEU A 4 -1.21 6.82 -12.33
N THR A 5 0.10 7.01 -12.45
CA THR A 5 0.87 6.63 -13.66
C THR A 5 1.99 5.64 -13.37
N GLY A 6 2.35 5.44 -12.10
CA GLY A 6 3.48 4.60 -11.70
C GLY A 6 4.86 5.24 -11.92
N GLU A 7 4.95 6.46 -12.46
CA GLU A 7 6.23 7.13 -12.71
C GLU A 7 7.03 7.30 -11.41
N ARG A 8 8.32 6.93 -11.41
CA ARG A 8 9.21 7.16 -10.26
C ARG A 8 9.95 8.47 -10.46
N VAL A 9 9.94 9.31 -9.41
CA VAL A 9 10.65 10.59 -9.38
C VAL A 9 11.54 10.64 -8.14
N THR A 10 12.72 11.24 -8.28
CA THR A 10 13.69 11.43 -7.20
C THR A 10 13.66 12.89 -6.73
N GLY A 11 13.54 13.09 -5.41
CA GLY A 11 13.64 14.40 -4.77
C GLY A 11 14.84 14.51 -3.82
N PRO A 12 15.01 15.66 -3.12
CA PRO A 12 14.13 16.83 -3.15
C PRO A 12 14.35 17.68 -4.40
N ALA A 13 13.26 18.07 -5.06
CA ALA A 13 13.29 18.95 -6.24
C ALA A 13 11.95 19.67 -6.40
N TRP A 14 11.99 20.92 -6.90
CA TRP A 14 10.80 21.57 -7.43
C TRP A 14 10.49 21.03 -8.83
N ARG A 15 9.22 20.81 -9.13
CA ARG A 15 8.76 20.29 -10.42
C ARG A 15 7.63 21.15 -10.95
N THR A 16 7.60 21.32 -12.26
CA THR A 16 6.51 21.96 -12.99
C THR A 16 6.02 20.95 -14.03
N GLU A 17 4.74 20.61 -13.99
CA GLU A 17 4.16 19.52 -14.76
C GLU A 17 2.83 19.97 -15.39
N ARG A 18 2.46 19.32 -16.50
CA ARG A 18 1.20 19.59 -17.20
C ARG A 18 0.35 18.32 -17.19
N HIS A 19 -0.84 18.41 -16.62
CA HIS A 19 -1.79 17.31 -16.48
C HIS A 19 -3.08 17.58 -17.26
N GLY A 20 -3.74 16.51 -17.69
CA GLY A 20 -5.14 16.55 -18.13
C GLY A 20 -6.10 16.72 -16.93
N TYR A 21 -7.41 16.81 -17.20
CA TYR A 21 -8.42 17.03 -16.15
C TYR A 21 -8.61 15.84 -15.19
N ASP A 22 -8.22 14.64 -15.62
CA ASP A 22 -8.27 13.38 -14.88
C ASP A 22 -6.98 13.07 -14.11
N SER A 23 -6.03 14.01 -14.09
CA SER A 23 -4.71 13.82 -13.53
C SER A 23 -4.25 15.05 -12.74
N LEU A 24 -3.30 14.83 -11.84
CA LEU A 24 -2.66 15.84 -11.00
C LEU A 24 -1.33 15.29 -10.48
N PRO A 25 -0.41 16.13 -9.99
CA PRO A 25 0.85 15.67 -9.42
C PRO A 25 0.61 15.03 -8.04
N LEU A 26 0.25 13.75 -8.03
CA LEU A 26 -0.05 12.98 -6.83
C LEU A 26 1.02 11.91 -6.61
N TYR A 27 1.90 12.12 -5.64
CA TYR A 27 3.04 11.26 -5.38
C TYR A 27 2.93 10.54 -4.04
N VAL A 28 3.21 9.24 -4.07
CA VAL A 28 3.40 8.40 -2.90
C VAL A 28 4.89 8.38 -2.53
N ARG A 29 5.15 8.58 -1.24
CA ARG A 29 6.50 8.59 -0.67
C ARG A 29 7.13 7.20 -0.72
N ASP A 30 8.45 7.15 -0.93
CA ASP A 30 9.24 5.94 -0.72
C ASP A 30 9.02 5.38 0.69
N GLY A 31 8.82 4.07 0.79
CA GLY A 31 8.52 3.35 2.02
C GLY A 31 7.06 3.36 2.48
N ALA A 32 6.13 4.03 1.77
CA ALA A 32 4.73 4.10 2.18
C ALA A 32 3.95 2.80 1.91
N VAL A 33 2.93 2.56 2.74
CA VAL A 33 1.93 1.50 2.56
C VAL A 33 0.55 2.14 2.54
N LEU A 34 -0.22 1.88 1.50
CA LEU A 34 -1.56 2.44 1.31
C LEU A 34 -2.60 1.31 1.33
N PRO A 35 -3.49 1.25 2.33
CA PRO A 35 -4.67 0.38 2.30
C PRO A 35 -5.71 0.98 1.36
N LEU A 36 -6.06 0.25 0.31
CA LEU A 36 -7.09 0.59 -0.65
C LEU A 36 -8.29 -0.32 -0.42
N GLY A 37 -9.47 0.28 -0.26
CA GLY A 37 -10.72 -0.47 -0.17
C GLY A 37 -11.05 -1.19 -1.48
N SER A 38 -11.85 -2.25 -1.38
CA SER A 38 -12.29 -3.05 -2.52
C SER A 38 -13.50 -2.48 -3.28
N ASP A 39 -14.31 -1.63 -2.63
CA ASP A 39 -15.47 -0.95 -3.22
C ASP A 39 -15.16 0.54 -3.47
N ASP A 40 -15.24 0.96 -4.73
CA ASP A 40 -15.02 2.34 -5.17
C ASP A 40 -16.31 3.16 -5.30
N ARG A 41 -17.48 2.56 -5.01
CA ARG A 41 -18.79 3.21 -5.22
C ARG A 41 -19.32 3.93 -3.98
N ARG A 42 -18.80 3.62 -2.80
CA ARG A 42 -19.25 4.19 -1.52
C ARG A 42 -18.10 4.35 -0.52
N PRO A 43 -18.09 5.41 0.28
CA PRO A 43 -17.01 5.66 1.25
C PRO A 43 -17.16 4.89 2.57
N ASP A 44 -18.39 4.45 2.91
CA ASP A 44 -18.80 3.90 4.21
C ASP A 44 -18.86 2.35 4.23
N GLY A 45 -18.01 1.70 3.43
CA GLY A 45 -17.87 0.24 3.41
C GLY A 45 -17.09 -0.30 4.61
N ASP A 46 -17.04 -1.63 4.72
CA ASP A 46 -16.11 -2.30 5.62
C ASP A 46 -14.71 -2.30 4.97
N TRP A 47 -13.79 -1.47 5.47
CA TRP A 47 -12.46 -1.33 4.90
C TRP A 47 -11.56 -2.56 5.10
N LEU A 48 -11.99 -3.58 5.86
CA LEU A 48 -11.33 -4.88 5.97
C LEU A 48 -11.94 -5.95 5.07
N ASP A 49 -12.93 -5.60 4.25
CA ASP A 49 -13.46 -6.49 3.23
C ASP A 49 -12.56 -6.51 1.98
N GLY A 50 -11.59 -7.43 1.97
CA GLY A 50 -10.67 -7.63 0.85
C GLY A 50 -9.80 -6.42 0.48
N PRO A 51 -9.16 -5.72 1.43
CA PRO A 51 -8.34 -4.56 1.10
C PRO A 51 -7.10 -4.95 0.29
N THR A 52 -6.64 -4.04 -0.55
CA THR A 52 -5.31 -4.10 -1.19
C THR A 52 -4.34 -3.20 -0.45
N LEU A 53 -3.26 -3.76 0.07
CA LEU A 53 -2.11 -3.03 0.60
C LEU A 53 -1.16 -2.72 -0.56
N LEU A 54 -1.26 -1.52 -1.12
CA LEU A 54 -0.30 -1.01 -2.11
C LEU A 54 0.97 -0.55 -1.39
N VAL A 55 2.05 -1.31 -1.57
CA VAL A 55 3.34 -1.06 -0.94
C VAL A 55 4.28 -0.38 -1.93
N HIS A 56 4.87 0.73 -1.50
CA HIS A 56 5.98 1.39 -2.17
C HIS A 56 7.26 1.11 -1.36
N PRO A 57 7.87 -0.07 -1.51
CA PRO A 57 8.95 -0.48 -0.63
C PRO A 57 10.19 0.38 -0.84
N SER A 58 10.87 0.72 0.25
CA SER A 58 12.18 1.36 0.15
C SER A 58 13.24 0.35 -0.34
N ALA A 59 14.29 0.86 -0.96
CA ALA A 59 15.44 0.04 -1.35
C ALA A 59 16.28 -0.43 -0.16
N ASP A 60 16.05 0.11 1.04
CA ASP A 60 16.69 -0.34 2.29
C ASP A 60 16.43 -1.84 2.55
N ALA A 61 17.47 -2.55 2.99
CA ALA A 61 17.38 -3.96 3.37
C ALA A 61 16.60 -4.14 4.68
N ASP A 62 16.65 -3.14 5.57
CA ASP A 62 15.96 -3.14 6.86
C ASP A 62 14.58 -2.46 6.77
N TYR A 63 14.04 -2.28 5.56
CA TYR A 63 12.76 -1.64 5.35
C TYR A 63 11.65 -2.32 6.15
N ALA A 64 10.98 -1.51 6.97
CA ALA A 64 9.78 -1.88 7.71
C ALA A 64 8.79 -0.72 7.73
N ALA A 65 7.50 -1.05 7.65
CA ALA A 65 6.43 -0.09 7.77
C ALA A 65 5.22 -0.73 8.46
N ASP A 66 4.50 0.04 9.26
CA ASP A 66 3.26 -0.38 9.89
C ASP A 66 2.13 0.53 9.38
N VAL A 67 0.97 -0.05 9.07
CA VAL A 67 -0.23 0.70 8.67
C VAL A 67 -1.45 0.16 9.39
N THR A 68 -2.33 1.07 9.83
CA THR A 68 -3.54 0.71 10.56
C THR A 68 -4.76 1.08 9.73
N VAL A 69 -5.69 0.12 9.61
CA VAL A 69 -7.01 0.33 9.04
C VAL A 69 -8.00 0.48 10.20
N PRO A 70 -8.70 1.62 10.30
CA PRO A 70 -9.71 1.83 11.33
C PRO A 70 -11.05 1.16 10.99
N ASP A 71 -11.95 1.08 11.95
CA ASP A 71 -13.39 0.82 11.75
C ASP A 71 -14.15 2.11 11.43
N LEU A 72 -15.46 2.01 11.22
CA LEU A 72 -16.36 3.14 10.95
C LEU A 72 -16.49 4.13 12.12
N LEU A 73 -16.04 3.76 13.32
CA LEU A 73 -15.99 4.64 14.49
C LEU A 73 -14.60 5.31 14.64
N GLY A 74 -13.65 5.02 13.74
CA GLY A 74 -12.28 5.53 13.79
C GLY A 74 -11.36 4.76 14.73
N THR A 75 -11.80 3.63 15.29
CA THR A 75 -11.00 2.80 16.20
C THR A 75 -10.13 1.83 15.38
N PRO A 76 -8.88 1.54 15.77
CA PRO A 76 -8.06 0.55 15.06
C PRO A 76 -8.75 -0.82 14.93
N ALA A 77 -9.02 -1.25 13.69
CA ALA A 77 -9.64 -2.54 13.40
C ALA A 77 -8.58 -3.60 13.07
N ALA A 78 -7.58 -3.23 12.26
CA ALA A 78 -6.42 -4.08 12.00
C ALA A 78 -5.14 -3.26 11.78
N THR A 79 -3.99 -3.86 12.09
CA THR A 79 -2.67 -3.32 11.76
C THR A 79 -1.93 -4.32 10.88
N PHE A 80 -1.39 -3.83 9.77
CA PHE A 80 -0.54 -4.59 8.87
C PHE A 80 0.90 -4.14 9.03
N ARG A 81 1.79 -5.09 9.32
CA ARG A 81 3.23 -4.88 9.42
C ARG A 81 3.90 -5.42 8.17
N VAL A 82 4.56 -4.55 7.43
CA VAL A 82 5.35 -4.87 6.24
C VAL A 82 6.82 -4.89 6.64
N ARG A 83 7.53 -5.94 6.24
CA ARG A 83 8.98 -6.02 6.35
C ARG A 83 9.58 -6.56 5.06
N ARG A 84 10.74 -6.04 4.70
CA ARG A 84 11.57 -6.68 3.68
C ARG A 84 12.26 -7.90 4.26
N ASP A 85 12.28 -8.98 3.49
CA ASP A 85 12.90 -10.26 3.80
C ASP A 85 13.65 -10.72 2.54
N GLY A 86 14.89 -10.23 2.41
CA GLY A 86 15.69 -10.37 1.18
C GLY A 86 15.02 -9.74 -0.04
N ASP A 87 14.66 -10.59 -1.00
CA ASP A 87 14.03 -10.21 -2.27
C ASP A 87 12.50 -10.30 -2.24
N ALA A 88 11.91 -10.39 -1.04
CA ALA A 88 10.47 -10.40 -0.84
C ALA A 88 10.04 -9.40 0.23
N LEU A 89 8.74 -9.09 0.24
CA LEU A 89 8.07 -8.46 1.36
C LEU A 89 7.25 -9.52 2.09
N ARG A 90 7.39 -9.53 3.41
CA ARG A 90 6.55 -10.26 4.34
C ARG A 90 5.59 -9.28 5.01
N VAL A 91 4.29 -9.55 4.92
CA VAL A 91 3.23 -8.71 5.47
C VAL A 91 2.40 -9.53 6.44
N THR A 92 2.33 -9.10 7.69
CA THR A 92 1.56 -9.77 8.74
C THR A 92 0.40 -8.88 9.19
N ALA A 93 -0.80 -9.44 9.24
CA ALA A 93 -2.01 -8.80 9.75
C ALA A 93 -2.19 -9.10 11.24
N ASN A 94 -2.60 -8.10 12.02
CA ASN A 94 -3.01 -8.24 13.41
C ASN A 94 -4.40 -7.62 13.59
N GLY A 95 -5.27 -8.29 14.34
CA GLY A 95 -6.66 -7.85 14.56
C GLY A 95 -7.67 -8.36 13.53
N THR A 96 -7.24 -9.11 12.51
CA THR A 96 -8.12 -9.72 11.50
C THR A 96 -7.54 -11.02 10.94
N ASP A 97 -8.42 -11.99 10.66
CA ASP A 97 -8.11 -13.22 9.91
C ASP A 97 -8.67 -13.17 8.46
N ARG A 98 -9.23 -12.02 8.07
CA ARG A 98 -9.82 -11.83 6.74
C ARG A 98 -8.75 -11.79 5.64
N PRO A 99 -9.09 -12.18 4.40
CA PRO A 99 -8.17 -12.09 3.28
C PRO A 99 -7.83 -10.64 2.94
N PHE A 100 -6.60 -10.43 2.47
CA PHE A 100 -6.12 -9.16 1.93
C PHE A 100 -5.13 -9.44 0.80
N THR A 101 -4.97 -8.45 -0.09
CA THR A 101 -3.97 -8.48 -1.16
C THR A 101 -2.80 -7.58 -0.80
N VAL A 102 -1.57 -8.03 -1.05
CA VAL A 102 -0.37 -7.18 -1.04
C VAL A 102 0.03 -6.94 -2.49
N MET A 103 0.24 -5.68 -2.86
CA MET A 103 0.68 -5.29 -4.19
C MET A 103 1.93 -4.43 -4.09
N VAL A 104 3.02 -4.86 -4.71
CA VAL A 104 4.22 -4.03 -4.87
C VAL A 104 3.98 -3.03 -5.99
N ALA A 105 4.23 -1.74 -5.75
CA ALA A 105 4.00 -0.70 -6.74
C ALA A 105 4.82 -0.92 -8.03
N GLY A 106 4.11 -1.27 -9.11
CA GLY A 106 4.68 -1.61 -10.40
C GLY A 106 5.30 -3.01 -10.48
N GLY A 107 4.96 -3.91 -9.56
CA GLY A 107 5.53 -5.25 -9.46
C GLY A 107 4.49 -6.33 -9.15
N ALA A 108 4.93 -7.37 -8.44
CA ALA A 108 4.11 -8.54 -8.13
C ALA A 108 3.02 -8.25 -7.08
N SER A 109 2.03 -9.15 -7.02
CA SER A 109 0.98 -9.15 -6.02
C SER A 109 0.71 -10.56 -5.50
N ALA A 110 0.27 -10.67 -4.26
CA ALA A 110 -0.18 -11.92 -3.65
C ALA A 110 -1.37 -11.68 -2.72
N GLU A 111 -2.25 -12.68 -2.58
CA GLU A 111 -3.41 -12.65 -1.70
C GLU A 111 -3.26 -13.74 -0.62
N GLY A 112 -3.76 -13.45 0.59
CA GLY A 112 -3.83 -14.43 1.67
C GLY A 112 -4.39 -13.81 2.95
N SER A 113 -4.23 -14.52 4.06
CA SER A 113 -4.75 -14.12 5.37
C SER A 113 -3.70 -14.35 6.46
N GLY A 114 -3.67 -13.51 7.49
CA GLY A 114 -2.70 -13.59 8.59
C GLY A 114 -1.29 -13.17 8.19
N GLU A 115 -0.67 -13.89 7.25
CA GLU A 115 0.63 -13.53 6.68
C GLU A 115 0.66 -13.76 5.17
N VAL A 116 1.19 -12.78 4.43
CA VAL A 116 1.36 -12.83 2.97
C VAL A 116 2.80 -12.48 2.62
N THR A 117 3.41 -13.25 1.71
CA THR A 117 4.73 -12.96 1.15
C THR A 117 4.61 -12.68 -0.34
N VAL A 118 5.24 -11.60 -0.81
CA VAL A 118 5.25 -11.20 -2.23
C VAL A 118 6.68 -10.88 -2.68
N PRO A 119 7.14 -11.38 -3.84
CA PRO A 119 8.47 -11.03 -4.34
C PRO A 119 8.54 -9.55 -4.75
N LEU A 120 9.73 -8.96 -4.64
CA LEU A 120 10.03 -7.60 -5.11
C LEU A 120 10.36 -7.54 -6.62
N ALA A 121 10.61 -8.69 -7.24
CA ALA A 121 11.00 -8.87 -8.65
C ALA A 121 9.95 -9.68 -9.42
#